data_AF-A0A0D2HIW1-F1
#
_entry.id   AF-A0A0D2HIW1-F1
#
_cell.length_a   1.000
_cell.length_b   1.000
_cell.length_c   1.000
_cell.angle_alpha   90.00
_cell.angle_beta   90.00
_cell.angle_gamma   90.00
#
_symmetry.space_group_name_H-M   'P 1'
#
loop_
_entity.id
_entity.type
_entity.pdbx_description
1 polymer ?
#
loop_
_entity_poly.entity_id
_entity_poly.type
_entity_poly.pdbx_seq_one_letter_code
_entity_poly.pdbx_strand_id
1 'polypeptide(L)'
;MNHGTKVCRFTMHGRASDRGPFALVNDDFRPANVLSNAEFQVTGVVDWEFTYAGPREFAYSAPVWLLLELPEYWPDGLDDWTHVYEQRLPIFLTAVRESETAAIKGGTLREDQCLSQFMDDSWKTGDFWVTYAARRCWAFDMVYWAKIDKRFFGVGTVDDRLELLTMEEKTELDQLLNRMFKASTSGDGDGFCQSG
;
A
#
# COMPACT_ATOMS: atom_id res chain seq x y z
N MET A 1 29.71 1.38 20.85
CA MET A 1 28.34 1.92 20.68
C MET A 1 27.64 1.04 19.65
N ASN A 2 26.53 0.39 20.02
CA ASN A 2 25.77 -0.47 19.11
C ASN A 2 25.17 0.40 18.00
N HIS A 3 25.70 0.27 16.78
CA HIS A 3 25.11 0.85 15.58
C HIS A 3 23.98 -0.10 15.16
N GLY A 4 22.82 0.06 15.80
CA GLY A 4 21.62 -0.62 15.35
C GLY A 4 21.26 -0.06 13.98
N THR A 5 21.42 -0.86 12.93
CA THR A 5 20.84 -0.61 11.61
C THR A 5 19.39 -0.19 11.83
N LYS A 6 19.06 1.07 11.54
CA LYS A 6 17.68 1.50 11.44
C LYS A 6 17.14 0.94 10.13
N VAL A 7 16.96 -0.38 10.06
CA VAL A 7 16.09 -0.98 9.06
C VAL A 7 14.77 -0.23 9.23
N CYS A 8 14.33 0.45 8.18
CA CYS A 8 13.10 1.21 8.17
C CYS A 8 11.94 0.23 8.32
N ARG A 9 11.69 -0.20 9.55
CA ARG A 9 10.56 -1.04 9.89
C ARG A 9 9.37 -0.09 9.91
N PHE A 10 8.69 0.00 8.77
CA PHE A 10 7.36 0.60 8.67
C PHE A 10 6.47 -0.09 9.70
N THR A 11 6.46 0.44 10.92
CA THR A 11 5.69 -0.12 12.03
C THR A 11 4.33 0.54 11.93
N MET A 12 3.46 -0.09 11.15
CA MET A 12 2.02 0.17 11.20
C MET A 12 1.56 0.00 12.66
N HIS A 13 0.61 0.81 13.12
CA HIS A 13 0.13 0.72 14.51
C HIS A 13 -0.43 -0.68 14.78
N GLY A 14 0.35 -1.47 15.53
CA GLY A 14 0.04 -2.85 15.86
C GLY A 14 1.23 -3.74 15.57
N ARG A 15 1.71 -4.48 16.59
CA ARG A 15 2.67 -5.57 16.39
C ARG A 15 2.04 -6.60 15.45
N ALA A 16 2.15 -6.42 14.14
CA ALA A 16 2.07 -7.51 13.20
C ALA A 16 3.20 -8.46 13.62
N SER A 17 2.84 -9.60 14.20
CA SER A 17 3.80 -10.67 14.31
C SER A 17 4.11 -11.10 12.89
N ASP A 18 5.39 -11.21 12.54
CA ASP A 18 5.83 -11.83 11.26
C ASP A 18 5.29 -13.27 11.11
N ARG A 19 4.65 -13.82 12.15
CA ARG A 19 4.01 -15.14 12.21
C ARG A 19 2.48 -15.10 12.04
N GLY A 20 1.92 -13.97 11.61
CA GLY A 20 0.48 -13.79 11.38
C GLY A 20 -0.30 -13.19 12.55
N PRO A 21 -1.65 -13.18 12.49
CA PRO A 21 -2.49 -13.76 11.44
C PRO A 21 -2.33 -13.08 10.09
N PHE A 22 -2.47 -13.86 9.02
CA PHE A 22 -2.53 -13.37 7.64
C PHE A 22 -4.00 -13.27 7.19
N ALA A 23 -4.32 -12.25 6.42
CA ALA A 23 -5.64 -12.06 5.82
C ALA A 23 -5.65 -12.55 4.37
N LEU A 24 -6.83 -12.92 3.88
CA LEU A 24 -7.05 -13.14 2.46
C LEU A 24 -7.17 -11.78 1.77
N VAL A 25 -6.30 -11.50 0.80
CA VAL A 25 -6.19 -10.22 0.09
C VAL A 25 -6.32 -10.48 -1.40
N ASN A 26 -7.05 -9.62 -2.12
CA ASN A 26 -7.13 -9.62 -3.57
C ASN A 26 -6.96 -8.18 -4.07
N ASP A 27 -5.86 -7.92 -4.77
CA ASP A 27 -5.51 -6.57 -5.25
C ASP A 27 -6.30 -6.14 -6.49
N ASP A 28 -7.02 -7.05 -7.13
CA ASP A 28 -7.98 -6.74 -8.21
C ASP A 28 -9.43 -6.68 -7.70
N PHE A 29 -9.69 -6.89 -6.40
CA PHE A 29 -11.05 -6.80 -5.88
C PHE A 29 -11.61 -5.39 -6.11
N ARG A 30 -12.65 -5.29 -6.94
CA ARG A 30 -13.29 -4.04 -7.36
C ARG A 30 -14.78 -4.30 -7.64
N PRO A 31 -15.61 -3.25 -7.78
CA PRO A 31 -17.04 -3.44 -8.07
C PRO A 31 -17.33 -4.29 -9.31
N ALA A 32 -16.48 -4.26 -10.34
CA ALA A 32 -16.63 -5.08 -11.54
C ALA A 32 -16.54 -6.60 -11.29
N ASN A 33 -16.00 -7.02 -10.13
CA ASN A 33 -15.86 -8.43 -9.74
C ASN A 33 -17.00 -8.88 -8.80
N VAL A 34 -18.03 -8.04 -8.61
CA VAL A 34 -19.21 -8.32 -7.79
C VAL A 34 -20.43 -8.52 -8.69
N LEU A 35 -21.07 -9.68 -8.59
CA LEU A 35 -22.31 -9.98 -9.29
C LEU A 35 -23.49 -9.50 -8.45
N SER A 36 -24.50 -8.91 -9.11
CA SER A 36 -25.76 -8.53 -8.47
C SER A 36 -26.98 -9.00 -9.26
N ASN A 37 -28.12 -9.15 -8.59
CA ASN A 37 -29.41 -9.34 -9.25
C ASN A 37 -30.02 -8.00 -9.71
N ALA A 38 -31.25 -8.04 -10.25
CA ALA A 38 -31.96 -6.85 -10.73
C ALA A 38 -32.28 -5.84 -9.62
N GLU A 39 -32.30 -6.29 -8.36
CA GLU A 39 -32.52 -5.50 -7.16
C GLU A 39 -31.21 -5.00 -6.53
N PHE A 40 -30.08 -5.10 -7.24
CA PHE A 40 -28.73 -4.72 -6.77
C PHE A 40 -28.24 -5.46 -5.52
N GLN A 41 -28.81 -6.63 -5.22
CA GLN A 41 -28.34 -7.49 -4.14
C GLN A 41 -27.15 -8.31 -4.65
N VAL A 42 -26.08 -8.37 -3.85
CA VAL A 42 -24.89 -9.16 -4.18
C VAL A 42 -25.24 -10.65 -4.23
N THR A 43 -25.01 -11.29 -5.39
CA THR A 43 -25.24 -12.72 -5.62
C THR A 43 -23.95 -13.53 -5.64
N GLY A 44 -22.80 -12.88 -5.81
CA GLY A 44 -21.50 -13.53 -5.79
C GLY A 44 -20.34 -12.58 -6.00
N VAL A 45 -19.14 -13.08 -5.75
CA VAL A 45 -17.87 -12.41 -6.05
C VAL A 45 -17.06 -13.36 -6.94
N VAL A 46 -16.53 -12.83 -8.04
CA VAL A 46 -15.74 -13.57 -9.02
C VAL A 46 -14.29 -13.09 -9.03
N ASP A 47 -13.47 -13.65 -9.91
CA ASP A 47 -12.10 -13.20 -10.15
C ASP A 47 -11.17 -13.33 -8.93
N TRP A 48 -11.16 -14.54 -8.36
CA TRP A 48 -10.31 -14.87 -7.22
C TRP A 48 -8.88 -15.25 -7.61
N GLU A 49 -8.52 -15.23 -8.90
CA GLU A 49 -7.24 -15.79 -9.38
C GLU A 49 -6.00 -15.06 -8.84
N PHE A 50 -6.15 -13.78 -8.47
CA PHE A 50 -5.11 -12.95 -7.86
C PHE A 50 -5.18 -12.86 -6.33
N THR A 51 -5.88 -13.80 -5.68
CA THR A 51 -6.04 -13.80 -4.23
C THR A 51 -4.85 -14.49 -3.54
N TYR A 52 -4.33 -13.87 -2.47
CA TYR A 52 -3.21 -14.40 -1.69
C TYR A 52 -3.39 -14.16 -0.19
N ALA A 53 -2.61 -14.87 0.62
CA ALA A 53 -2.50 -14.59 2.05
C ALA A 53 -1.47 -13.47 2.25
N GLY A 54 -1.91 -12.33 2.82
CA GLY A 54 -1.08 -11.15 3.04
C GLY A 54 -1.15 -10.64 4.49
N PRO A 55 -0.32 -9.64 4.85
CA PRO A 55 -0.45 -8.94 6.12
C PRO A 55 -1.89 -8.45 6.31
N ARG A 56 -2.44 -8.59 7.53
CA ARG A 56 -3.80 -8.12 7.83
C ARG A 56 -3.97 -6.63 7.56
N GLU A 57 -2.89 -5.86 7.66
CA GLU A 57 -2.84 -4.42 7.39
C GLU A 57 -3.30 -4.10 5.96
N PHE A 58 -3.13 -5.02 5.00
CA PHE A 58 -3.61 -4.83 3.63
C PHE A 58 -5.14 -4.90 3.55
N ALA A 59 -5.76 -5.82 4.29
CA ALA A 59 -7.21 -5.95 4.37
C ALA A 59 -7.85 -4.85 5.23
N TYR A 60 -7.08 -4.26 6.14
CA TYR A 60 -7.52 -3.21 7.05
C TYR A 60 -7.40 -1.81 6.44
N SER A 61 -6.61 -1.66 5.38
CA SER A 61 -6.51 -0.40 4.65
C SER A 61 -7.80 -0.06 3.92
N ALA A 62 -8.10 1.24 3.81
CA ALA A 62 -9.16 1.73 2.95
C ALA A 62 -8.97 1.23 1.49
N PRO A 63 -10.06 0.93 0.75
CA PRO A 63 -9.97 0.34 -0.58
C PRO A 63 -9.49 1.36 -1.62
N VAL A 64 -8.39 1.08 -2.32
CA VAL A 64 -7.87 1.97 -3.37
C VAL A 64 -8.83 2.10 -4.57
N TRP A 65 -9.63 1.05 -4.84
CA TRP A 65 -10.58 1.01 -5.96
C TRP A 65 -11.79 1.94 -5.81
N LEU A 66 -11.91 2.69 -4.70
CA LEU A 66 -13.07 3.56 -4.45
C LEU A 66 -13.30 4.61 -5.55
N LEU A 67 -12.23 5.11 -6.19
CA LEU A 67 -12.32 6.05 -7.30
C LEU A 67 -12.27 5.39 -8.68
N LEU A 68 -12.16 4.05 -8.74
CA LEU A 68 -12.04 3.21 -9.95
C LEU A 68 -10.78 3.46 -10.80
N GLU A 69 -10.16 4.63 -10.71
CA GLU A 69 -8.88 4.97 -11.32
C GLU A 69 -7.78 5.04 -10.27
N LEU A 70 -6.59 4.54 -10.62
CA LEU A 70 -5.46 4.46 -9.70
C LEU A 70 -4.73 5.81 -9.58
N PRO A 71 -4.07 6.09 -8.44
CA PRO A 71 -3.39 7.37 -8.22
C PRO A 71 -2.37 7.76 -9.29
N GLU A 72 -1.65 6.79 -9.87
CA GLU A 72 -0.62 6.98 -10.91
C GLU A 72 -1.19 7.26 -12.30
N TYR A 73 -2.46 6.94 -12.52
CA TYR A 73 -3.16 7.18 -13.79
C TYR A 73 -4.16 8.35 -13.68
N TRP A 74 -4.27 8.97 -12.50
CA TRP A 74 -5.15 10.10 -12.29
C TRP A 74 -4.67 11.33 -13.08
N PRO A 75 -5.48 11.87 -14.02
CA PRO A 75 -5.03 12.94 -14.92
C PRO A 75 -4.57 14.21 -14.21
N ASP A 76 -5.22 14.57 -13.11
CA ASP A 76 -4.93 15.78 -12.33
C ASP A 76 -3.84 15.55 -11.24
N GLY A 77 -3.25 14.35 -11.22
CA GLY A 77 -2.15 13.99 -10.34
C GLY A 77 -2.56 13.50 -8.94
N LEU A 78 -1.56 13.06 -8.18
CA LEU A 78 -1.73 12.37 -6.90
C LEU A 78 -2.44 13.21 -5.83
N ASP A 79 -2.22 14.53 -5.80
CA ASP A 79 -2.83 15.40 -4.80
C ASP A 79 -4.33 15.62 -5.06
N ASP A 80 -4.73 15.75 -6.33
CA ASP A 80 -6.15 15.80 -6.68
C ASP A 80 -6.84 14.46 -6.40
N TRP A 81 -6.22 13.33 -6.79
CA TRP A 81 -6.72 12.00 -6.44
C TRP A 81 -6.95 11.86 -4.93
N THR A 82 -5.97 12.32 -4.12
CA THR A 82 -6.05 12.29 -2.65
C THR A 82 -7.24 13.11 -2.15
N HIS A 83 -7.43 14.32 -2.71
CA HIS A 83 -8.52 15.22 -2.33
C HIS A 83 -9.89 14.62 -2.65
N VAL A 84 -10.06 14.06 -3.85
CA VAL A 84 -11.31 13.40 -4.26
C VAL A 84 -11.57 12.16 -3.41
N TYR A 85 -10.53 11.36 -3.13
CA TYR A 85 -10.65 10.15 -2.31
C TYR A 85 -11.12 10.48 -0.89
N GLU A 86 -10.53 11.51 -0.28
CA GLU A 86 -10.89 11.96 1.08
C GLU A 86 -12.35 12.40 1.18
N GLN A 87 -12.94 12.95 0.11
CA GLN A 87 -14.36 13.28 0.07
C GLN A 87 -15.27 12.06 -0.07
N ARG A 88 -14.81 10.98 -0.70
CA ARG A 88 -15.62 9.77 -0.97
C ARG A 88 -15.52 8.75 0.15
N LEU A 89 -14.38 8.66 0.83
CA LEU A 89 -14.15 7.70 1.89
C LEU A 89 -15.22 7.73 3.00
N PRO A 90 -15.67 8.90 3.52
CA PRO A 90 -16.71 8.94 4.56
C PRO A 90 -18.05 8.32 4.12
N ILE A 91 -18.42 8.46 2.84
CA ILE A 91 -19.65 7.87 2.28
C ILE A 91 -19.53 6.34 2.31
N PHE A 92 -18.42 5.82 1.83
CA PHE A 92 -18.14 4.39 1.85
C PHE A 92 -18.11 3.84 3.28
N LEU A 93 -17.40 4.50 4.20
CA LEU A 93 -17.31 4.08 5.60
C LEU A 93 -18.66 4.10 6.31
N THR A 94 -19.57 5.00 5.94
CA THR A 94 -20.94 5.01 6.47
C THR A 94 -21.67 3.72 6.08
N ALA A 95 -21.63 3.33 4.80
CA ALA A 95 -22.25 2.09 4.34
C ALA A 95 -21.61 0.83 4.96
N VAL A 96 -20.29 0.83 5.15
CA VAL A 96 -19.59 -0.26 5.85
C VAL A 96 -20.05 -0.36 7.30
N ARG A 97 -20.12 0.76 8.04
CA ARG A 97 -20.57 0.78 9.45
C ARG A 97 -22.01 0.31 9.60
N GLU A 98 -22.90 0.68 8.69
CA GLU A 98 -24.29 0.19 8.67
C GLU A 98 -24.35 -1.33 8.48
N SER A 99 -23.56 -1.85 7.52
CA SER A 99 -23.45 -3.28 7.26
C SER A 99 -22.85 -4.06 8.44
N GLU A 100 -21.80 -3.52 9.06
CA GLU A 100 -21.18 -4.08 10.27
C GLU A 100 -22.16 -4.09 11.44
N THR A 101 -22.92 -3.01 11.66
CA THR A 101 -23.93 -2.92 12.72
C THR A 101 -25.03 -3.97 12.53
N ALA A 102 -25.50 -4.15 11.30
CA ALA A 102 -26.49 -5.18 10.97
C ALA A 102 -25.93 -6.59 11.20
N ALA A 103 -24.67 -6.85 10.82
CA ALA A 103 -24.00 -8.13 11.01
C ALA A 103 -23.73 -8.45 12.50
N ILE A 104 -23.36 -7.45 13.32
CA ILE A 104 -23.22 -7.61 14.77
C ILE A 104 -24.56 -7.96 15.40
N LYS A 105 -25.63 -7.23 15.04
CA LYS A 105 -26.99 -7.52 15.51
C LYS A 105 -27.47 -8.92 15.09
N GLY A 106 -27.03 -9.39 13.92
CA GLY A 106 -27.29 -10.75 13.41
C GLY A 106 -26.40 -11.84 14.00
N GLY A 107 -25.36 -11.48 14.78
CA GLY A 107 -24.42 -12.42 15.39
C GLY A 107 -23.39 -13.02 14.42
N THR A 108 -23.22 -12.46 13.22
CA THR A 108 -22.27 -12.94 12.20
C THR A 108 -20.91 -12.22 12.24
N LEU A 109 -20.84 -11.07 12.92
CA LEU A 109 -19.63 -10.27 13.07
C LEU A 109 -19.45 -9.86 14.54
N ARG A 110 -18.20 -9.82 15.02
CA ARG A 110 -17.84 -9.27 16.33
C ARG A 110 -17.28 -7.85 16.18
N GLU A 111 -17.37 -7.06 17.24
CA GLU A 111 -16.85 -5.67 17.26
C GLU A 111 -15.35 -5.58 16.93
N ASP A 112 -14.53 -6.56 17.34
CA ASP A 112 -13.09 -6.63 17.03
C ASP A 112 -12.78 -6.93 15.56
N GLN A 113 -13.79 -7.28 14.77
CA GLN A 113 -13.68 -7.59 13.35
C GLN A 113 -14.18 -6.46 12.43
N CYS A 114 -14.68 -5.36 13.01
CA CYS A 114 -15.09 -4.19 12.24
C CYS A 114 -13.90 -3.57 11.51
N LEU A 115 -13.97 -3.52 10.19
CA LEU A 115 -12.95 -2.94 9.31
C LEU A 115 -13.10 -1.44 9.18
N SER A 116 -14.30 -0.88 9.35
CA SER A 116 -14.54 0.55 9.13
C SER A 116 -13.62 1.46 9.95
N GLN A 117 -13.34 1.12 11.21
CA GLN A 117 -12.43 1.89 12.05
C GLN A 117 -10.98 1.77 11.56
N PHE A 118 -10.53 0.56 11.23
CA PHE A 118 -9.18 0.36 10.71
C PHE A 118 -8.97 1.05 9.36
N MET A 119 -9.98 1.06 8.49
CA MET A 119 -9.93 1.75 7.20
C MET A 119 -9.82 3.26 7.39
N ASP A 120 -10.63 3.84 8.29
CA ASP A 120 -10.59 5.26 8.64
C ASP A 120 -9.22 5.66 9.22
N ASP A 121 -8.72 4.87 10.17
CA ASP A 121 -7.41 5.10 10.79
C ASP A 121 -6.28 4.97 9.77
N SER A 122 -6.35 3.99 8.86
CA SER A 122 -5.34 3.79 7.83
C SER A 122 -5.18 5.01 6.93
N TRP A 123 -6.28 5.71 6.63
CA TRP A 123 -6.24 6.94 5.85
C TRP A 123 -5.65 8.09 6.66
N LYS A 124 -6.17 8.30 7.88
CA LYS A 124 -5.75 9.40 8.78
C LYS A 124 -4.28 9.34 9.17
N THR A 125 -3.73 8.15 9.40
CA THR A 125 -2.32 7.97 9.76
C THR A 125 -1.39 7.97 8.54
N GLY A 126 -1.93 7.85 7.33
CA GLY A 126 -1.17 7.65 6.10
C GLY A 126 -0.64 6.22 5.92
N ASP A 127 -1.10 5.26 6.72
CA ASP A 127 -0.80 3.83 6.56
C ASP A 127 -1.35 3.28 5.24
N PHE A 128 -2.45 3.85 4.74
CA PHE A 128 -2.97 3.60 3.40
C PHE A 128 -1.84 3.64 2.35
N TRP A 129 -1.02 4.71 2.35
CA TRP A 129 0.06 4.90 1.39
C TRP A 129 1.20 3.89 1.56
N VAL A 130 1.49 3.47 2.79
CA VAL A 130 2.49 2.44 3.07
C VAL A 130 2.04 1.09 2.52
N THR A 131 0.79 0.68 2.77
CA THR A 131 0.26 -0.58 2.19
C THR A 131 0.17 -0.50 0.68
N TYR A 132 -0.15 0.67 0.12
CA TYR A 132 -0.28 0.86 -1.32
C TYR A 132 1.09 0.74 -2.01
N ALA A 133 2.11 1.46 -1.53
CA ALA A 133 3.48 1.40 -2.07
C ALA A 133 4.10 0.00 -1.93
N ALA A 134 3.77 -0.73 -0.86
CA ALA A 134 4.24 -2.12 -0.67
C ALA A 134 3.64 -3.10 -1.69
N ARG A 135 2.44 -2.82 -2.21
CA ARG A 135 1.72 -3.70 -3.16
C ARG A 135 1.94 -3.31 -4.63
N ARG A 136 2.27 -2.05 -4.91
CA ARG A 136 2.40 -1.51 -6.27
C ARG A 136 3.81 -0.96 -6.49
N CYS A 137 4.76 -1.85 -6.78
CA CYS A 137 6.19 -1.51 -6.86
C CYS A 137 6.51 -0.45 -7.94
N TRP A 138 5.71 -0.32 -9.01
CA TRP A 138 5.94 0.70 -10.05
C TRP A 138 5.52 2.11 -9.62
N ALA A 139 4.51 2.23 -8.76
CA ALA A 139 4.05 3.50 -8.20
C ALA A 139 4.86 3.89 -6.94
N PHE A 140 5.78 3.03 -6.49
CA PHE A 140 6.54 3.21 -5.27
C PHE A 140 7.25 4.57 -5.22
N ASP A 141 8.00 4.96 -6.26
CA ASP A 141 8.80 6.19 -6.24
C ASP A 141 7.92 7.43 -6.03
N MET A 142 6.87 7.57 -6.84
CA MET A 142 5.90 8.66 -6.74
C MET A 142 5.27 8.73 -5.34
N VAL A 143 4.78 7.60 -4.82
CA VAL A 143 4.09 7.55 -3.53
C VAL A 143 5.05 7.74 -2.37
N TYR A 144 6.25 7.17 -2.45
CA TYR A 144 7.26 7.23 -1.40
C TYR A 144 7.62 8.69 -1.12
N TRP A 145 8.04 9.44 -2.15
CA TRP A 145 8.43 10.83 -1.98
C TRP A 145 7.27 11.75 -1.60
N ALA A 146 6.08 11.51 -2.17
CA ALA A 146 4.93 12.37 -1.92
C ALA A 146 4.28 12.16 -0.55
N LYS A 147 4.15 10.90 -0.08
CA LYS A 147 3.27 10.55 1.04
C LYS A 147 3.96 9.79 2.18
N ILE A 148 5.12 9.17 1.97
CA ILE A 148 5.77 8.29 2.96
C ILE A 148 7.01 8.93 3.57
N ASP A 149 7.94 9.42 2.74
CA ASP A 149 9.27 9.86 3.17
C ASP A 149 9.19 10.94 4.27
N LYS A 150 8.40 12.00 4.01
CA LYS A 150 8.21 13.11 4.97
C LYS A 150 7.57 12.67 6.29
N ARG A 151 6.76 11.60 6.26
CA ARG A 151 6.10 11.06 7.47
C ARG A 151 7.12 10.43 8.42
N PHE A 152 8.12 9.72 7.90
CA PHE A 152 9.12 9.02 8.71
C PHE A 152 10.37 9.83 8.99
N PHE A 153 10.75 10.72 8.06
CA PHE A 153 12.03 11.42 8.11
C PHE A 153 11.90 12.96 8.14
N GLY A 154 10.68 13.49 8.13
CA GLY A 154 10.43 14.93 8.10
C GLY A 154 10.78 15.57 6.75
N VAL A 155 10.73 16.90 6.68
CA VAL A 155 11.15 17.63 5.46
C VAL A 155 12.65 17.47 5.28
N GLY A 156 13.08 17.10 4.08
CA GLY A 156 14.50 17.00 3.72
C GLY A 156 14.70 16.73 2.23
N THR A 157 15.96 16.75 1.81
CA THR A 157 16.42 16.43 0.47
C THR A 157 16.89 14.97 0.41
N VAL A 158 17.25 14.51 -0.80
CA VAL A 158 17.92 13.21 -0.98
C VAL A 158 19.25 13.17 -0.24
N ASP A 159 19.99 14.28 -0.16
CA ASP A 159 21.25 14.35 0.59
C ASP A 159 21.03 14.10 2.08
N ASP A 160 19.97 14.67 2.66
CA ASP A 160 19.58 14.41 4.06
C ASP A 160 19.26 12.92 4.28
N ARG A 161 18.74 12.22 3.27
CA ARG A 161 18.48 10.77 3.34
C ARG A 161 19.75 9.95 3.20
N LEU A 162 20.71 10.39 2.39
CA LEU A 162 22.02 9.74 2.31
C LEU A 162 22.76 9.82 3.64
N GLU A 163 22.56 10.86 4.44
CA GLU A 163 23.12 10.95 5.79
C GLU A 163 22.59 9.89 6.76
N LEU A 164 21.40 9.33 6.52
CA LEU A 164 20.81 8.27 7.35
C LEU A 164 21.46 6.90 7.12
N LEU A 165 22.15 6.72 5.99
CA LEU A 165 22.85 5.49 5.66
C LEU A 165 24.07 5.30 6.54
N THR A 166 24.27 4.07 7.00
CA THR A 166 25.51 3.64 7.63
C THR A 166 26.68 3.73 6.65
N MET A 167 27.92 3.76 7.16
CA MET A 167 29.11 3.79 6.29
C MET A 167 29.22 2.54 5.40
N GLU A 168 28.72 1.40 5.89
CA GLU A 168 28.63 0.16 5.14
C GLU A 168 27.65 0.31 3.96
N GLU A 169 26.42 0.76 4.22
CA GLU A 169 25.41 1.01 3.17
C GLU A 169 25.86 2.05 2.13
N LYS A 170 26.54 3.12 2.56
CA LYS A 170 27.13 4.12 1.65
C LYS A 170 28.16 3.48 0.71
N THR A 171 29.04 2.64 1.28
CA THR A 171 30.08 1.96 0.51
C THR A 171 29.47 0.97 -0.49
N GLU A 172 28.42 0.25 -0.11
CA GLU A 172 27.68 -0.65 -1.02
C GLU A 172 26.96 0.11 -2.13
N LEU A 173 26.34 1.24 -1.80
CA LEU A 173 25.70 2.12 -2.78
C LEU A 173 26.72 2.66 -3.79
N ASP A 174 27.88 3.12 -3.33
CA ASP A 174 28.96 3.58 -4.22
C ASP A 174 29.46 2.48 -5.15
N GLN A 175 29.56 1.23 -4.67
CA GLN A 175 29.91 0.09 -5.51
C GLN A 175 28.85 -0.19 -6.57
N LEU A 176 27.56 -0.09 -6.21
CA LEU A 176 26.45 -0.29 -7.13
C LEU A 176 26.40 0.80 -8.20
N LEU A 177 26.54 2.07 -7.81
CA LEU A 177 26.64 3.21 -8.73
C LEU A 177 27.78 3.02 -9.72
N ASN A 178 28.99 2.65 -9.24
CA ASN A 178 30.14 2.39 -10.10
C ASN A 178 29.89 1.26 -11.12
N ARG A 179 29.12 0.22 -10.76
CA ARG A 179 28.73 -0.85 -11.68
C ARG A 179 27.75 -0.35 -12.74
N MET A 180 26.75 0.45 -12.34
CA MET A 180 25.78 1.02 -13.27
C MET A 180 26.44 2.01 -14.25
N PHE A 181 27.33 2.87 -13.76
CA PHE A 181 28.10 3.78 -14.62
C PHE A 181 28.94 2.99 -15.63
N LYS A 182 29.68 1.96 -15.19
CA LYS A 182 30.44 1.10 -16.11
C LYS A 182 29.55 0.46 -17.18
N ALA A 183 28.42 -0.13 -16.79
CA ALA A 183 27.46 -0.75 -17.72
C ALA A 183 26.90 0.26 -18.73
N SER A 184 26.60 1.49 -18.30
CA SER A 184 26.13 2.55 -19.21
C SER A 184 27.20 3.03 -20.19
N THR A 185 28.48 2.98 -19.79
CA THR A 185 29.61 3.39 -20.65
C THR A 185 30.13 2.28 -21.56
N SER A 186 29.90 1.01 -21.22
CA SER A 186 30.43 -0.13 -21.98
C SER A 186 29.63 -0.50 -23.22
N GLY A 187 28.49 0.15 -23.51
CA GLY A 187 27.78 -0.02 -24.79
C GLY A 187 27.18 -1.41 -25.04
N ASP A 188 27.26 -2.34 -24.09
CA ASP A 188 26.67 -3.68 -24.20
C ASP A 188 25.16 -3.62 -23.94
N GLY A 189 24.44 -3.18 -24.97
CA GLY A 189 22.97 -3.13 -25.01
C GLY A 189 22.29 -4.48 -25.26
N ASP A 190 23.02 -5.59 -25.36
CA ASP A 190 22.47 -6.93 -25.57
C ASP A 190 23.10 -7.92 -24.59
N GLY A 191 22.36 -8.35 -23.56
CA GLY A 191 22.86 -9.42 -22.70
C GLY A 191 22.00 -9.84 -21.51
N PHE A 192 21.02 -9.05 -21.06
CA PHE A 192 20.21 -9.46 -19.90
C PHE A 192 19.08 -10.44 -20.22
N CYS A 193 18.91 -10.85 -21.49
CA CYS A 193 17.91 -11.85 -21.89
C CYS A 193 18.57 -13.11 -22.48
N GLN A 194 19.43 -13.78 -21.71
CA GLN A 194 19.74 -15.20 -21.93
C GLN A 194 19.80 -15.93 -20.59
N SER A 195 18.66 -16.34 -20.07
CA SER A 195 18.53 -17.44 -19.12
C SER A 195 17.07 -17.91 -19.12
N GLY A 196 16.78 -18.91 -19.93
CA GLY A 196 15.46 -19.50 -20.14
C GLY A 196 15.44 -20.34 -21.40
#